data_AF-A0A150RW71-F1
#
_entry.id   AF-A0A150RW71-F1
#
_cell.length_a   1.000
_cell.length_b   1.000
_cell.length_c   1.000
_cell.angle_alpha   90.00
_cell.angle_beta   90.00
_cell.angle_gamma   90.00
#
_symmetry.space_group_name_H-M   'P 1'
#
loop_
_entity.id
_entity.type
_entity.pdbx_description
1 polymer ?
#
loop_
_entity_poly.entity_id
_entity_poly.type
_entity_poly.pdbx_seq_one_letter_code
_entity_poly.pdbx_strand_id
1 'polypeptide(L)'
;MFVADRLEASQAETFDALNLDGGSHSVAVAHGVWPYRYWFMNKHQEGGQITSRLLTMLATDAEARELHIVLPGDCPAKGDDLAPWATPDGSVLFFQAPYSARGDCAQASVLRSFYVRLGADGLPVPGEKAKMLLASLKPEIAVMTPSLSPDECTLYVASDLDMVDRRQRLYAASRR
;
A
#
# COMPACT_ATOMS: atom_id res chain seq x y z
N MET A 1 -17.27 -4.50 17.22
CA MET A 1 -18.02 -3.57 16.36
C MET A 1 -17.86 -2.18 16.96
N PHE A 2 -17.00 -1.35 16.38
CA PHE A 2 -16.92 0.05 16.77
C PHE A 2 -18.14 0.77 16.18
N VAL A 3 -19.17 0.97 16.99
CA VAL A 3 -20.18 2.00 16.69
C VAL A 3 -19.60 3.27 17.29
N ALA A 4 -18.92 4.06 16.45
CA ALA A 4 -18.45 5.36 16.89
C ALA A 4 -19.66 6.29 16.97
N ASP A 5 -20.16 6.55 18.18
CA ASP A 5 -21.25 7.52 18.40
C ASP A 5 -20.86 8.94 17.96
N ARG A 6 -19.55 9.19 17.76
CA ARG A 6 -18.99 10.35 17.06
C ARG A 6 -17.77 9.94 16.23
N LEU A 7 -17.80 10.28 14.93
CA LEU A 7 -16.67 10.17 13.99
C LEU A 7 -15.91 11.51 13.99
N GLU A 8 -15.33 11.89 15.13
CA GLU A 8 -14.54 13.11 15.25
C GLU A 8 -13.12 12.75 15.69
N ALA A 9 -12.11 13.24 14.96
CA ALA A 9 -10.73 13.16 15.40
C ALA A 9 -10.52 14.16 16.53
N SER A 10 -10.53 13.68 17.78
CA SER A 10 -10.38 14.52 18.98
C SER A 10 -8.93 14.64 19.47
N GLN A 11 -8.00 13.92 18.84
CA GLN A 11 -6.59 13.90 19.19
C GLN A 11 -5.76 13.99 17.92
N ALA A 12 -4.67 14.75 17.99
CA ALA A 12 -3.68 14.86 16.92
C ALA A 12 -2.30 14.60 17.51
N GLU A 13 -1.51 13.82 16.78
CA GLU A 13 -0.11 13.55 17.10
C GLU A 13 0.74 14.02 15.92
N THR A 14 1.87 14.64 16.24
CA THR A 14 2.81 15.14 15.22
C THR A 14 3.98 14.19 15.12
N PHE A 15 4.22 13.68 13.91
CA PHE A 15 5.41 12.90 13.58
C PHE A 15 6.32 13.71 12.66
N ASP A 16 7.32 14.37 13.22
CA ASP A 16 8.24 15.23 12.46
C ASP A 16 8.95 14.47 11.34
N ALA A 17 9.24 13.18 11.56
CA ALA A 17 9.81 12.28 10.55
C ALA A 17 8.95 12.15 9.28
N LEU A 18 7.64 12.42 9.35
CA LEU A 18 6.73 12.37 8.20
C LEU A 18 6.60 13.73 7.48
N ASN A 19 7.15 14.82 8.02
CA ASN A 19 6.94 16.19 7.52
C ASN A 19 8.08 16.72 6.64
N LEU A 20 9.18 15.97 6.50
CA LEU A 20 10.40 16.45 5.85
C LEU A 20 10.24 16.80 4.35
N ASP A 21 9.40 16.05 3.63
CA ASP A 21 9.35 16.08 2.15
C ASP A 21 7.94 16.42 1.60
N GLY A 22 7.15 17.19 2.33
CA GLY A 22 5.79 17.58 1.90
C GLY A 22 4.65 16.71 2.46
N GLY A 23 4.97 15.84 3.42
CA GLY A 23 3.99 15.20 4.29
C GLY A 23 3.57 13.79 3.89
N SER A 24 2.85 13.13 4.82
CA SER A 24 2.14 11.89 4.53
C SER A 24 0.73 12.15 4.00
N HIS A 25 0.28 11.31 3.08
CA HIS A 25 -1.03 11.44 2.43
C HIS A 25 -1.95 10.24 2.64
N SER A 26 -1.42 9.12 3.14
CA SER A 26 -2.20 7.91 3.44
C SER A 26 -1.49 7.07 4.49
N VAL A 27 -2.24 6.35 5.31
CA VAL A 27 -1.73 5.50 6.39
C VAL A 27 -2.43 4.14 6.41
N ALA A 28 -1.65 3.07 6.64
CA ALA A 28 -2.13 1.77 7.05
C ALA A 28 -1.76 1.52 8.51
N VAL A 29 -2.63 0.82 9.24
CA VAL A 29 -2.46 0.54 10.67
C VAL A 29 -2.67 -0.95 10.95
N ALA A 30 -1.71 -1.58 11.61
CA ALA A 30 -1.88 -2.91 12.18
C ALA A 30 -2.48 -2.79 13.60
N HIS A 31 -3.80 -2.76 13.68
CA HIS A 31 -4.53 -2.49 14.93
C HIS A 31 -4.70 -3.71 15.84
N GLY A 32 -4.33 -4.90 15.40
CA GLY A 32 -4.40 -6.15 16.16
C GLY A 32 -3.16 -6.41 17.04
N VAL A 33 -2.13 -5.56 16.95
CA VAL A 33 -0.87 -5.70 17.70
C VAL A 33 -0.55 -4.41 18.45
N TRP A 34 -0.01 -4.52 19.68
CA TRP A 34 0.42 -3.38 20.48
C TRP A 34 1.92 -3.48 20.83
N PRO A 35 2.72 -2.39 20.72
CA PRO A 35 2.34 -1.07 20.22
C PRO A 35 1.89 -1.09 18.75
N TYR A 36 0.96 -0.21 18.39
CA TYR A 36 0.48 -0.13 17.01
C TYR A 36 1.62 0.21 16.07
N ARG A 37 1.56 -0.39 14.88
CA ARG A 37 2.49 -0.12 13.80
C ARG A 37 1.77 0.56 12.64
N TYR A 38 2.47 1.53 12.07
CA TYR A 38 1.97 2.33 10.98
C TYR A 38 2.83 2.16 9.73
N TRP A 39 2.19 2.26 8.57
CA TRP A 39 2.84 2.41 7.27
C TRP A 39 2.27 3.61 6.55
N PHE A 40 3.14 4.52 6.13
CA PHE A 40 2.76 5.80 5.57
C PHE A 40 3.17 5.87 4.11
N MET A 41 2.28 6.38 3.26
CA MET A 41 2.68 6.96 1.99
C MET A 41 3.19 8.37 2.28
N ASN A 42 4.44 8.64 1.94
CA ASN A 42 5.11 9.92 2.18
C ASN A 42 5.73 10.43 0.88
N LYS A 43 5.60 11.73 0.60
CA LYS A 43 6.32 12.33 -0.51
C LYS A 43 7.82 12.29 -0.25
N HIS A 44 8.59 12.28 -1.31
CA HIS A 44 10.04 12.30 -1.27
C HIS A 44 10.56 13.08 -2.48
N GLN A 45 11.42 14.04 -2.23
CA GLN A 45 12.05 14.84 -3.27
C GLN A 45 13.47 14.34 -3.51
N GLU A 46 13.73 13.79 -4.70
CA GLU A 46 15.04 13.28 -5.10
C GLU A 46 15.40 13.90 -6.47
N GLY A 47 16.54 14.58 -6.56
CA GLY A 47 17.02 15.15 -7.84
C GLY A 47 16.07 16.15 -8.51
N GLY A 48 15.18 16.82 -7.75
CA GLY A 48 14.20 17.75 -8.27
C GLY A 48 12.88 17.12 -8.74
N GLN A 49 12.74 15.80 -8.67
CA GLN A 49 11.49 15.09 -8.89
C GLN A 49 10.81 14.77 -7.55
N ILE A 50 9.49 14.91 -7.49
CA ILE A 50 8.69 14.49 -6.34
C ILE A 50 8.11 13.12 -6.67
N THR A 51 8.35 12.15 -5.80
CA THR A 51 7.74 10.81 -5.86
C THR A 51 7.15 10.48 -4.50
N SER A 52 6.33 9.44 -4.38
CA SER A 52 5.99 8.89 -3.05
C SER A 52 6.77 7.61 -2.77
N ARG A 53 7.06 7.40 -1.49
CA ARG A 53 7.65 6.19 -0.90
C ARG A 53 6.79 5.69 0.26
N LEU A 54 7.08 4.46 0.70
CA LEU A 54 6.48 3.90 1.90
C LEU A 54 7.45 3.97 3.07
N LEU A 55 6.96 4.43 4.21
CA LEU A 55 7.68 4.48 5.49
C LEU A 55 6.95 3.66 6.54
N THR A 56 7.66 3.12 7.54
CA THR A 56 7.05 2.50 8.73
C THR A 56 7.68 3.03 10.01
N MET A 57 6.87 3.05 11.07
CA MET A 57 7.29 3.33 12.44
C MET A 57 6.34 2.64 13.41
N LEU A 58 6.80 2.36 14.63
CA LEU A 58 5.89 2.13 15.74
C LEU A 58 5.29 3.45 16.20
N ALA A 59 4.13 3.39 16.85
CA ALA A 59 3.49 4.58 17.42
C ALA A 59 4.37 5.35 18.42
N THR A 60 5.35 4.68 19.03
CA THR A 60 6.25 5.27 20.02
C THR A 60 7.61 5.68 19.46
N ASP A 61 7.89 5.37 18.19
CA ASP A 61 9.21 5.63 17.60
C ASP A 61 9.34 7.09 17.16
N ALA A 62 10.52 7.67 17.34
CA ALA A 62 10.82 9.01 16.83
C ALA A 62 11.27 9.00 15.36
N GLU A 63 11.75 7.87 14.86
CA GLU A 63 12.29 7.72 13.51
C GLU A 63 11.42 6.80 12.65
N ALA A 64 11.19 7.22 11.41
CA ALA A 64 10.56 6.41 10.38
C ALA A 64 11.61 5.68 9.54
N ARG A 65 11.33 4.44 9.16
CA ARG A 65 12.18 3.61 8.30
C ARG A 65 11.55 3.43 6.93
N GLU A 66 12.34 3.57 5.88
CA GLU A 66 11.86 3.36 4.51
C GLU A 66 11.65 1.88 4.20
N LEU A 67 10.57 1.58 3.46
CA LEU A 67 10.29 0.25 2.93
C LEU A 67 10.86 0.13 1.52
N HIS A 68 11.98 -0.57 1.40
CA HIS A 68 12.53 -0.95 0.11
C HIS A 68 11.79 -2.18 -0.44
N ILE A 69 10.68 -1.95 -1.16
CA ILE A 69 9.90 -3.01 -1.79
C ILE A 69 10.27 -3.13 -3.26
N VAL A 70 10.57 -4.35 -3.70
CA VAL A 70 10.86 -4.69 -5.09
C VAL A 70 9.65 -5.38 -5.71
N LEU A 71 9.12 -4.82 -6.79
CA LEU A 71 8.03 -5.37 -7.58
C LEU A 71 8.51 -6.54 -8.47
N PRO A 72 7.60 -7.37 -9.00
CA PRO A 72 7.95 -8.28 -10.09
C PRO A 72 8.63 -7.52 -11.24
N GLY A 73 9.68 -8.09 -11.84
CA GLY A 73 10.48 -7.37 -12.85
C GLY A 73 11.48 -6.35 -12.30
N ASP A 74 11.77 -6.39 -11.00
CA ASP A 74 12.87 -5.64 -10.36
C ASP A 74 12.68 -4.12 -10.27
N CYS A 75 11.45 -3.65 -10.47
CA CYS A 75 11.11 -2.24 -10.28
C CYS A 75 10.94 -1.90 -8.79
N PRO A 76 11.39 -0.73 -8.33
CA PRO A 76 11.06 -0.26 -6.99
C PRO A 76 9.57 0.10 -6.90
N ALA A 77 8.95 -0.13 -5.75
CA ALA A 77 7.61 0.37 -5.47
C ALA A 77 7.66 1.89 -5.21
N LYS A 78 7.50 2.68 -6.27
CA LYS A 78 7.41 4.15 -6.24
C LYS A 78 6.24 4.61 -7.09
N GLY A 79 5.69 5.79 -6.80
CA GLY A 79 4.60 6.38 -7.57
C GLY A 79 3.80 7.39 -6.74
N ASP A 80 2.75 7.96 -7.33
CA ASP A 80 1.95 9.00 -6.67
C ASP A 80 0.80 8.45 -5.83
N ASP A 81 0.42 7.18 -6.05
CA ASP A 81 -0.71 6.53 -5.38
C ASP A 81 -0.32 5.14 -4.89
N LEU A 82 0.38 5.08 -3.75
CA LEU A 82 0.81 3.83 -3.13
C LEU A 82 -0.25 3.21 -2.21
N ALA A 83 -1.21 4.00 -1.73
CA ALA A 83 -2.37 3.58 -0.94
C ALA A 83 -2.14 2.33 -0.05
N PRO A 84 -1.28 2.44 0.99
CA PRO A 84 -0.95 1.29 1.82
C PRO A 84 -2.17 0.80 2.61
N TRP A 85 -2.26 -0.51 2.79
CA TRP A 85 -3.21 -1.19 3.66
C TRP A 85 -2.54 -2.40 4.31
N ALA A 86 -2.80 -2.70 5.58
CA ALA A 86 -2.12 -3.77 6.30
C ALA A 86 -3.12 -4.72 6.96
N THR A 87 -2.74 -5.99 7.11
CA THR A 87 -3.51 -6.92 7.95
C THR A 87 -3.50 -6.45 9.40
N PRO A 88 -4.54 -6.78 10.19
CA PRO A 88 -4.61 -6.37 11.60
C PRO A 88 -3.39 -6.80 12.42
N ASP A 89 -2.84 -7.98 12.13
CA ASP A 89 -1.65 -8.51 12.80
C ASP A 89 -0.31 -7.90 12.29
N GLY A 90 -0.35 -7.07 11.26
CA GLY A 90 0.82 -6.46 10.64
C GLY A 90 1.74 -7.42 9.88
N SER A 91 1.27 -8.63 9.57
CA SER A 91 2.10 -9.64 8.88
C SER A 91 2.17 -9.45 7.37
N VAL A 92 1.20 -8.74 6.77
CA VAL A 92 1.14 -8.48 5.33
C VAL A 92 0.80 -7.01 5.08
N LEU A 93 1.56 -6.37 4.21
CA LEU A 93 1.27 -5.04 3.67
C LEU A 93 0.82 -5.18 2.22
N PHE A 94 -0.34 -4.63 1.92
CA PHE A 94 -0.87 -4.40 0.59
C PHE A 94 -0.65 -2.95 0.21
N PHE A 95 -0.47 -2.71 -1.08
CA PHE A 95 -0.23 -1.37 -1.60
C PHE A 95 -0.49 -1.36 -3.11
N GLN A 96 -0.55 -0.17 -3.70
CA GLN A 96 -0.61 0.03 -5.13
C GLN A 96 0.72 0.56 -5.66
N ALA A 97 1.03 0.31 -6.92
CA ALA A 97 2.14 0.96 -7.61
C ALA A 97 1.92 0.93 -9.12
N PRO A 98 2.39 1.94 -9.87
CA PRO A 98 2.55 1.85 -11.31
C PRO A 98 3.40 0.63 -11.67
N TYR A 99 2.97 -0.11 -12.69
CA TYR A 99 3.60 -1.34 -13.11
C TYR A 99 3.73 -1.42 -14.63
N SER A 100 4.80 -2.08 -15.08
CA SER A 100 5.01 -2.47 -16.48
C SER A 100 5.28 -3.97 -16.53
N ALA A 101 4.40 -4.72 -17.21
CA ALA A 101 4.62 -6.15 -17.43
C ALA A 101 5.84 -6.46 -18.32
N ARG A 102 6.39 -5.43 -18.98
CA ARG A 102 7.63 -5.56 -19.78
C ARG A 102 8.89 -5.41 -18.93
N GLY A 103 8.77 -5.10 -17.64
CA GLY A 103 9.91 -4.86 -16.75
C GLY A 103 10.59 -3.49 -16.95
N ASP A 104 10.00 -2.62 -17.78
CA ASP A 104 10.49 -1.25 -17.94
C ASP A 104 9.85 -0.35 -16.89
N CYS A 105 10.60 -0.09 -15.82
CA CYS A 105 10.15 0.72 -14.69
C CYS A 105 9.91 2.18 -15.08
N ALA A 106 10.63 2.71 -16.06
CA ALA A 106 10.46 4.10 -16.50
C ALA A 106 9.16 4.32 -17.27
N GLN A 107 8.61 3.26 -17.89
CA GLN A 107 7.34 3.27 -18.60
C GLN A 107 6.17 2.70 -17.79
N ALA A 108 6.39 2.36 -16.52
CA ALA A 108 5.36 1.85 -15.64
C ALA A 108 4.27 2.92 -15.42
N SER A 109 3.07 2.63 -15.91
CA SER A 109 1.95 3.59 -15.97
C SER A 109 0.62 2.98 -15.56
N VAL A 110 0.50 1.65 -15.55
CA VAL A 110 -0.73 0.97 -15.16
C VAL A 110 -0.69 0.70 -13.66
N LEU A 111 -1.63 1.26 -12.91
CA LEU A 111 -1.72 1.08 -11.46
C LEU A 111 -2.14 -0.37 -11.13
N ARG A 112 -1.33 -1.07 -10.32
CA ARG A 112 -1.60 -2.45 -9.89
C ARG A 112 -1.53 -2.59 -8.38
N SER A 113 -2.28 -3.56 -7.85
CA SER A 113 -2.25 -3.91 -6.43
C SER A 113 -1.26 -5.05 -6.15
N PHE A 114 -0.48 -4.88 -5.11
CA PHE A 114 0.56 -5.80 -4.67
C PHE A 114 0.43 -6.08 -3.18
N TYR A 115 1.15 -7.11 -2.73
CA TYR A 115 1.36 -7.38 -1.31
C TYR A 115 2.76 -7.93 -1.03
N VAL A 116 3.27 -7.64 0.16
CA VAL A 116 4.53 -8.18 0.71
C VAL A 116 4.29 -8.76 2.10
N ARG A 117 5.07 -9.78 2.45
CA ARG A 117 5.18 -10.24 3.82
C ARG A 117 6.09 -9.31 4.60
N LEU A 118 5.73 -9.09 5.86
CA LEU A 118 6.47 -8.24 6.78
C LEU A 118 7.12 -9.09 7.88
N GLY A 119 8.31 -8.67 8.29
CA GLY A 119 8.94 -9.16 9.51
C GLY A 119 8.28 -8.59 10.77
N ALA A 120 8.72 -9.06 11.94
CA ALA A 120 8.25 -8.54 13.23
C ALA A 120 8.58 -7.04 13.42
N ASP A 121 9.61 -6.56 12.72
CA ASP A 121 10.00 -5.16 12.67
C ASP A 121 9.15 -4.34 11.69
N GLY A 122 8.21 -4.96 10.97
CA GLY A 122 7.34 -4.28 10.01
C GLY A 122 8.02 -3.89 8.70
N LEU A 123 9.23 -4.39 8.44
CA LEU A 123 9.91 -4.24 7.16
C LEU A 123 9.61 -5.43 6.25
N PRO A 124 9.66 -5.26 4.92
CA PRO A 124 9.57 -6.38 3.98
C PRO A 124 10.65 -7.42 4.28
N VAL A 125 10.30 -8.71 4.15
CA VAL A 125 11.27 -9.79 4.30
C VAL A 125 12.41 -9.65 3.27
N PRO A 126 13.69 -9.62 3.68
CA PRO A 126 14.80 -9.43 2.75
C PRO A 126 14.83 -10.47 1.63
N GLY A 127 15.00 -10.00 0.40
CA GLY A 127 15.08 -10.84 -0.80
C GLY A 127 13.72 -11.31 -1.35
N GLU A 128 12.60 -11.05 -0.66
CA GLU A 128 11.27 -11.33 -1.21
C GLU A 128 10.75 -10.17 -2.07
N LYS A 129 10.34 -10.49 -3.30
CA LYS A 129 9.61 -9.55 -4.17
C LYS A 129 8.14 -9.48 -3.77
N ALA A 130 7.53 -8.33 -4.02
CA ALA A 130 6.10 -8.16 -3.90
C ALA A 130 5.35 -9.11 -4.84
N LYS A 131 4.18 -9.57 -4.40
CA LYS A 131 3.29 -10.43 -5.18
C LYS A 131 2.12 -9.61 -5.69
N MET A 132 1.74 -9.84 -6.94
CA MET A 132 0.58 -9.16 -7.53
C MET A 132 -0.71 -9.85 -7.07
N LEU A 133 -1.66 -9.08 -6.54
CA LEU A 133 -2.90 -9.61 -5.96
C LEU A 133 -3.83 -10.23 -7.00
N LEU A 134 -3.93 -9.62 -8.19
CA LEU A 134 -4.74 -10.07 -9.32
C LEU A 134 -3.87 -10.36 -10.55
N ALA A 135 -2.92 -11.29 -10.40
CA ALA A 135 -1.95 -11.62 -11.45
C ALA A 135 -2.59 -12.13 -12.76
N SER A 136 -3.80 -12.71 -12.70
CA SER A 136 -4.53 -13.21 -13.87
C SER A 136 -5.23 -12.10 -14.68
N LEU A 137 -5.35 -10.89 -14.12
CA LEU A 137 -5.95 -9.76 -14.82
C LEU A 137 -4.99 -9.26 -15.90
N LYS A 138 -5.52 -8.96 -17.09
CA LYS A 138 -4.73 -8.44 -18.21
C LYS A 138 -3.85 -7.26 -17.76
N PRO A 139 -2.56 -7.20 -18.15
CA PRO A 139 -1.61 -6.21 -17.65
C PRO A 139 -2.01 -4.75 -17.83
N GLU A 140 -2.78 -4.44 -18.87
CA GLU A 140 -3.23 -3.11 -19.26
C GLU A 140 -4.40 -2.57 -18.41
N ILE A 141 -5.05 -3.44 -17.62
CA ILE A 141 -6.17 -3.04 -16.79
C ILE A 141 -5.63 -2.59 -15.43
N ALA A 142 -5.87 -1.32 -15.10
CA ALA A 142 -5.57 -0.77 -13.80
C ALA A 142 -6.54 -1.31 -12.74
N VAL A 143 -6.08 -1.40 -11.50
CA VAL A 143 -6.90 -1.77 -10.34
C VAL A 143 -6.82 -0.70 -9.27
N MET A 144 -7.97 -0.43 -8.66
CA MET A 144 -8.17 0.61 -7.65
C MET A 144 -7.86 0.08 -6.25
N THR A 145 -7.81 1.00 -5.28
CA THR A 145 -7.48 0.67 -3.88
C THR A 145 -8.43 -0.41 -3.37
N PRO A 146 -7.91 -1.52 -2.83
CA PRO A 146 -8.73 -2.63 -2.38
C PRO A 146 -9.45 -2.28 -1.07
N SER A 147 -10.54 -2.98 -0.78
CA SER A 147 -11.30 -2.87 0.48
C SER A 147 -11.47 -4.25 1.11
N LEU A 148 -11.15 -4.38 2.40
CA LEU A 148 -11.34 -5.61 3.14
C LEU A 148 -12.77 -5.69 3.70
N SER A 149 -13.39 -6.85 3.61
CA SER A 149 -14.67 -7.13 4.24
C SER A 149 -14.62 -6.97 5.76
N PRO A 150 -15.73 -6.64 6.44
CA PRO A 150 -15.75 -6.47 7.89
C PRO A 150 -15.37 -7.72 8.71
N ASP A 151 -15.53 -8.91 8.12
CA ASP A 151 -15.13 -10.20 8.71
C ASP A 151 -13.66 -10.55 8.41
N GLU A 152 -12.94 -9.65 7.74
CA GLU A 152 -11.54 -9.79 7.37
C GLU A 152 -11.22 -11.00 6.47
N CYS A 153 -12.25 -11.60 5.87
CA CYS A 153 -12.11 -12.83 5.10
C CYS A 153 -12.04 -12.60 3.59
N THR A 154 -12.44 -11.42 3.07
CA THR A 154 -12.50 -11.18 1.62
C THR A 154 -11.99 -9.80 1.27
N LEU A 155 -11.01 -9.76 0.36
CA LEU A 155 -10.51 -8.53 -0.22
C LEU A 155 -11.24 -8.23 -1.53
N TYR A 156 -11.86 -7.07 -1.62
CA TYR A 156 -12.56 -6.58 -2.81
C TYR A 156 -11.69 -5.60 -3.58
N VAL A 157 -11.66 -5.72 -4.90
CA VAL A 157 -10.87 -4.86 -5.78
C VAL A 157 -11.70 -4.46 -6.98
N ALA A 158 -11.78 -3.17 -7.28
CA ALA A 158 -12.37 -2.69 -8.53
C ALA A 158 -11.28 -2.55 -9.60
N SER A 159 -11.59 -2.91 -10.85
CA SER A 159 -10.77 -2.49 -11.99
C SER A 159 -11.22 -1.15 -12.54
N ASP A 160 -10.32 -0.50 -13.26
CA ASP A 160 -10.70 0.52 -14.23
C ASP A 160 -11.51 -0.10 -15.38
N LEU A 161 -11.99 0.75 -16.28
CA LEU A 161 -12.71 0.39 -17.49
C LEU A 161 -11.82 -0.48 -18.39
N ASP A 162 -12.20 -1.76 -18.59
CA ASP A 162 -11.59 -2.56 -19.65
C ASP A 162 -12.04 -1.97 -20.99
N MET A 163 -11.10 -1.45 -21.78
CA MET A 163 -11.39 -0.82 -23.06
C MET A 163 -11.84 -1.80 -24.14
N VAL A 164 -11.61 -3.11 -23.96
CA VAL A 164 -12.03 -4.15 -24.93
C VAL A 164 -13.54 -4.34 -24.91
N ASP A 165 -14.16 -4.40 -23.73
CA ASP A 165 -15.58 -4.66 -23.59
C ASP A 165 -16.37 -3.56 -22.85
N ARG A 166 -15.68 -2.46 -22.51
CA ARG A 166 -16.21 -1.27 -21.85
C ARG A 166 -16.90 -1.57 -20.51
N ARG A 167 -16.31 -2.45 -19.71
CA ARG A 167 -16.83 -2.81 -18.38
C ARG A 167 -15.81 -2.63 -17.27
N GLN A 168 -16.25 -2.02 -16.19
CA GLN A 168 -15.59 -2.12 -14.88
C GLN A 168 -16.04 -3.41 -14.20
N ARG A 169 -15.17 -3.98 -13.38
CA ARG A 169 -15.44 -5.23 -12.67
C ARG A 169 -15.04 -5.11 -11.21
N LEU A 170 -15.84 -5.74 -10.36
CA LEU A 170 -15.49 -6.00 -8.97
C LEU A 170 -14.94 -7.43 -8.88
N TYR A 171 -13.76 -7.57 -8.30
CA TYR A 171 -13.12 -8.83 -7.97
C TYR A 171 -13.17 -9.05 -6.47
N ALA A 172 -13.23 -10.32 -6.07
CA ALA A 172 -13.16 -10.74 -4.68
C ALA A 172 -12.06 -11.80 -4.53
N ALA A 173 -11.16 -11.59 -3.58
CA ALA A 173 -10.13 -12.54 -3.19
C ALA A 173 -10.42 -12.98 -1.75
N SER A 174 -11.11 -14.11 -1.59
CA SER A 174 -11.40 -14.69 -0.29
C SER A 174 -10.16 -15.41 0.27
N ARG A 175 -9.95 -15.26 1.58
CA ARG A 175 -9.02 -16.06 2.37
C ARG A 175 -9.45 -17.52 2.25
N ARG A 176 -8.54 -18.36 1.77
CA ARG A 176 -8.73 -19.82 1.74
C ARG A 176 -8.36 -20.43 3.09
#